data_AF-A0A3M2B2V9-F1
#
_entry.id   AF-A0A3M2B2V9-F1
#
_cell.length_a   1.000
_cell.length_b   1.000
_cell.length_c   1.000
_cell.angle_alpha   90.00
_cell.angle_beta   90.00
_cell.angle_gamma   90.00
#
_symmetry.space_group_name_H-M   'P 1'
#
loop_
_entity.id
_entity.type
_entity.pdbx_description
1 polymer ?
#
loop_
_entity_poly.entity_id
_entity_poly.type
_entity_poly.pdbx_seq_one_letter_code
_entity_poly.pdbx_strand_id
1 'polypeptide(L)'
;MAVTRGVVSVDAEKHLRVIIREVVYIGGFGSYFRILLYIFQVVAALLISRHYLHSDRLREYAVNTLRSGNYRLYSKGEGVVRPFSERATAVLSKRGKWCIWRDRAGELLTFSGDCRSWRPGDKFSFEWIDAPATVDKRYVVEIVRVIFFAMNVYYFVLYDQEGNYVASLWVVWHS
;
A
#
# COMPACT_ATOMS: atom_id res chain seq x y z
N MET A 1 45.06 -27.34 44.15
CA MET A 1 43.83 -27.01 43.39
C MET A 1 44.23 -26.10 42.24
N ALA A 2 44.38 -26.65 41.04
CA ALA A 2 44.68 -25.89 39.84
C ALA A 2 43.37 -25.60 39.10
N VAL A 3 43.02 -24.32 38.95
CA VAL A 3 41.88 -23.87 38.16
C VAL A 3 42.28 -23.93 36.69
N THR A 4 41.77 -24.92 35.95
CA THR A 4 41.91 -25.02 34.50
C THR A 4 41.07 -23.94 33.83
N ARG A 5 41.72 -22.82 33.50
CA ARG A 5 41.17 -21.83 32.57
C ARG A 5 41.12 -22.42 31.16
N GLY A 6 39.91 -22.51 30.64
CA GLY A 6 39.52 -22.13 29.29
C GLY A 6 40.35 -22.66 28.13
N VAL A 7 39.91 -23.78 27.56
CA VAL A 7 40.04 -24.04 26.12
C VAL A 7 38.63 -24.14 25.57
N VAL A 8 37.98 -22.98 25.36
CA VAL A 8 36.93 -22.93 24.35
C VAL A 8 37.68 -23.15 23.04
N SER A 9 37.46 -24.31 22.42
CA SER A 9 38.23 -24.73 21.26
C SER A 9 38.13 -23.65 20.18
N VAL A 10 39.26 -23.35 19.54
CA VAL A 10 39.35 -22.41 18.41
C VAL A 10 38.32 -22.75 17.32
N ASP A 11 37.88 -24.02 17.24
CA ASP A 11 36.81 -24.49 16.36
C ASP A 11 35.42 -23.97 16.72
N ALA A 12 35.07 -23.84 18.01
CA ALA A 12 33.77 -23.31 18.43
C ALA A 12 33.63 -21.83 18.07
N GLU A 13 34.71 -21.05 18.21
CA GLU A 13 34.75 -19.64 17.83
C GLU A 13 34.72 -19.45 16.30
N LYS A 14 35.32 -20.38 15.55
CA LYS A 14 35.29 -20.40 14.09
C LYS A 14 33.91 -20.80 13.56
N HIS A 15 33.26 -21.81 14.15
CA HIS A 15 31.89 -22.20 13.82
C HIS A 15 30.87 -21.11 14.18
N LEU A 16 31.00 -20.47 15.33
CA LEU A 16 30.13 -19.36 15.74
C LEU A 16 30.25 -18.17 14.77
N ARG A 17 31.47 -17.84 14.31
CA ARG A 17 31.67 -16.79 13.29
C ARG A 17 31.05 -17.12 11.95
N VAL A 18 31.05 -18.39 11.52
CA VAL A 18 30.40 -18.83 10.28
C VAL A 18 28.88 -18.70 10.40
N ILE A 19 28.29 -19.16 11.51
CA ILE A 19 26.85 -19.04 11.77
C ILE A 19 26.41 -17.58 11.85
N ILE A 20 27.15 -16.72 12.55
CA ILE A 20 26.84 -15.28 12.61
C ILE A 20 26.97 -14.65 11.21
N ARG A 21 27.98 -15.03 10.42
CA ARG A 21 28.09 -14.55 9.03
C ARG A 21 26.91 -15.00 8.20
N GLU A 22 26.47 -16.25 8.29
CA GLU A 22 25.32 -16.74 7.55
C GLU A 22 24.01 -16.11 8.02
N VAL A 23 23.82 -15.87 9.32
CA VAL A 23 22.63 -15.18 9.86
C VAL A 23 22.63 -13.70 9.48
N VAL A 24 23.78 -13.02 9.49
CA VAL A 24 23.94 -11.65 8.98
C VAL A 24 23.79 -11.61 7.47
N TYR A 25 24.24 -12.65 6.75
CA TYR A 25 24.05 -12.76 5.32
C TYR A 25 22.59 -13.03 4.99
N ILE A 26 21.87 -13.91 5.67
CA ILE A 26 20.43 -14.19 5.45
C ILE A 26 19.57 -12.99 5.91
N GLY A 27 19.90 -12.37 7.05
CA GLY A 27 19.24 -11.17 7.55
C GLY A 27 19.51 -9.95 6.65
N GLY A 28 20.74 -9.83 6.14
CA GLY A 28 21.19 -8.82 5.19
C GLY A 28 20.60 -9.03 3.80
N PHE A 29 20.67 -10.24 3.23
CA PHE A 29 20.09 -10.59 1.93
C PHE A 29 18.56 -10.52 1.97
N GLY A 30 17.91 -10.92 3.07
CA GLY A 30 16.46 -10.79 3.22
C GLY A 30 16.02 -9.33 3.31
N SER A 31 16.82 -8.47 3.95
CA SER A 31 16.57 -7.02 3.96
C SER A 31 16.95 -6.36 2.63
N TYR A 32 18.02 -6.78 1.95
CA TYR A 32 18.37 -6.36 0.59
C TYR A 32 17.35 -6.81 -0.46
N PHE A 33 16.81 -8.02 -0.33
CA PHE A 33 15.76 -8.56 -1.21
C PHE A 33 14.43 -7.85 -0.94
N ARG A 34 14.11 -7.55 0.32
CA ARG A 34 12.98 -6.65 0.67
C ARG A 34 13.21 -5.26 0.10
N ILE A 35 14.41 -4.69 0.23
CA ILE A 35 14.77 -3.39 -0.35
C ILE A 35 14.67 -3.42 -1.87
N LEU A 36 15.10 -4.49 -2.53
CA LEU A 36 14.95 -4.71 -3.97
C LEU A 36 13.48 -4.83 -4.36
N LEU A 37 12.67 -5.60 -3.62
CA LEU A 37 11.21 -5.67 -3.79
C LEU A 37 10.57 -4.29 -3.61
N TYR A 38 11.00 -3.53 -2.60
CA TYR A 38 10.56 -2.15 -2.40
C TYR A 38 11.02 -1.23 -3.53
N ILE A 39 12.24 -1.38 -4.07
CA ILE A 39 12.77 -0.65 -5.22
C ILE A 39 11.99 -1.01 -6.49
N PHE A 40 11.64 -2.27 -6.70
CA PHE A 40 10.81 -2.72 -7.82
C PHE A 40 9.38 -2.20 -7.69
N GLN A 41 8.80 -2.24 -6.49
CA GLN A 41 7.52 -1.61 -6.18
C GLN A 41 7.58 -0.08 -6.36
N VAL A 42 8.73 0.53 -6.08
CA VAL A 42 9.04 1.96 -6.27
C VAL A 42 9.13 2.32 -7.75
N VAL A 43 9.82 1.51 -8.56
CA VAL A 43 9.93 1.70 -10.01
C VAL A 43 8.56 1.46 -10.66
N ALA A 44 7.84 0.42 -10.26
CA ALA A 44 6.46 0.19 -10.68
C ALA A 44 5.56 1.38 -10.32
N ALA A 45 5.63 1.88 -9.09
CA ALA A 45 4.85 3.02 -8.64
C ALA A 45 5.21 4.36 -9.32
N LEU A 46 6.49 4.59 -9.63
CA LEU A 46 6.97 5.77 -10.38
C LEU A 46 6.56 5.73 -11.86
N LEU A 47 6.54 4.53 -12.46
CA LEU A 47 6.02 4.34 -13.81
C LEU A 47 4.50 4.54 -13.83
N ILE A 48 3.77 3.99 -12.85
CA ILE A 48 2.33 4.17 -12.67
C ILE A 48 1.97 5.66 -12.48
N SER A 49 2.77 6.44 -11.76
CA SER A 49 2.46 7.86 -11.47
C SER A 49 2.72 8.84 -12.62
N ARG A 50 3.44 8.46 -13.69
CA ARG A 50 3.94 9.40 -14.71
C ARG A 50 3.44 9.17 -16.15
N HIS A 51 2.20 8.69 -16.34
CA HIS A 51 1.52 8.39 -17.62
C HIS A 51 1.55 6.91 -18.12
N TYR A 52 1.99 5.92 -17.33
CA TYR A 52 2.04 4.51 -17.77
C TYR A 52 0.98 3.56 -17.20
N LEU A 53 -0.10 4.05 -16.58
CA LEU A 53 -1.27 3.21 -16.26
C LEU A 53 -1.94 2.56 -17.49
N HIS A 54 -1.54 2.95 -18.71
CA HIS A 54 -1.93 2.32 -19.97
C HIS A 54 -1.19 1.00 -20.29
N SER A 55 -0.12 0.65 -19.56
CA SER A 55 0.56 -0.62 -19.80
C SER A 55 -0.12 -1.74 -19.00
N ASP A 56 -0.89 -2.58 -19.70
CA ASP A 56 -1.66 -3.70 -19.10
C ASP A 56 -0.83 -4.57 -18.15
N ARG A 57 0.42 -4.89 -18.50
CA ARG A 57 1.33 -5.70 -17.66
C ARG A 57 1.67 -5.07 -16.31
N LEU A 58 1.84 -3.74 -16.28
CA LEU A 58 2.18 -3.03 -15.05
C LEU A 58 0.94 -2.86 -14.17
N ARG A 59 -0.22 -2.62 -14.80
CA ARG A 59 -1.51 -2.63 -14.13
C ARG A 59 -1.78 -4.00 -13.49
N GLU A 60 -1.59 -5.09 -14.24
CA GLU A 60 -1.73 -6.46 -13.76
C GLU A 60 -0.81 -6.76 -12.56
N TYR A 61 0.46 -6.35 -12.64
CA TYR A 61 1.39 -6.53 -11.52
C TYR A 61 0.99 -5.75 -10.26
N ALA A 62 0.53 -4.51 -10.42
CA ALA A 62 0.04 -3.70 -9.31
C ALA A 62 -1.19 -4.36 -8.67
N VAL A 63 -2.15 -4.81 -9.49
CA VAL A 63 -3.34 -5.53 -9.01
C VAL A 63 -2.94 -6.80 -8.26
N ASN A 64 -2.02 -7.62 -8.79
CA ASN A 64 -1.57 -8.83 -8.12
C ASN A 64 -0.90 -8.53 -6.76
N THR A 65 -0.10 -7.47 -6.69
CA THR A 65 0.53 -7.03 -5.44
C THR A 65 -0.51 -6.60 -4.42
N LEU A 66 -1.47 -5.75 -4.81
CA LEU A 66 -2.56 -5.29 -3.93
C LEU A 66 -3.47 -6.44 -3.52
N ARG A 67 -3.80 -7.36 -4.43
CA ARG A 67 -4.61 -8.55 -4.12
C ARG A 67 -3.95 -9.45 -3.07
N SER A 68 -2.61 -9.51 -3.04
CA SER A 68 -1.88 -10.33 -2.07
C SER A 68 -1.90 -9.79 -0.63
N GLY A 69 -2.29 -8.53 -0.41
CA GLY A 69 -2.29 -7.90 0.92
C GLY A 69 -0.89 -7.60 1.50
N ASN A 70 0.20 -7.89 0.77
CA ASN A 70 1.57 -7.73 1.23
C ASN A 70 2.08 -6.29 1.05
N TYR A 71 1.43 -5.33 1.72
CA TYR A 71 1.80 -3.91 1.66
C TYR A 71 1.70 -3.24 3.04
N ARG A 72 2.31 -2.05 3.14
CA ARG A 72 2.18 -1.23 4.34
C ARG A 72 0.92 -0.37 4.28
N LEU A 73 -0.03 -0.68 5.15
CA LEU A 73 -1.28 0.06 5.30
C LEU A 73 -1.02 1.48 5.84
N TYR A 74 -1.66 2.49 5.25
CA TYR A 74 -1.73 3.85 5.78
C TYR A 74 -2.96 4.04 6.67
N SER A 75 -4.12 3.57 6.22
CA SER A 75 -5.38 3.66 6.97
C SER A 75 -6.34 2.56 6.53
N LYS A 76 -7.26 2.16 7.40
CA LYS A 76 -8.31 1.16 7.11
C LYS A 76 -9.62 1.57 7.75
N GLY A 77 -10.71 1.22 7.09
CA GLY A 77 -12.07 1.52 7.54
C GLY A 77 -13.11 0.95 6.59
N GLU A 78 -14.37 1.29 6.80
CA GLU A 78 -15.46 0.94 5.90
C GLU A 78 -15.77 2.08 4.96
N GLY A 79 -16.15 1.78 3.73
CA GLY A 79 -16.53 2.78 2.75
C GLY A 79 -17.54 2.31 1.72
N VAL A 80 -18.15 3.26 1.03
CA VAL A 80 -19.02 3.04 -0.13
C VAL A 80 -18.45 3.83 -1.28
N VAL A 81 -18.32 3.19 -2.44
CA VAL A 81 -17.84 3.80 -3.68
C VAL A 81 -18.96 3.73 -4.71
N ARG A 82 -19.33 4.90 -5.25
CA ARG A 82 -20.31 4.99 -6.32
C ARG A 82 -19.66 4.75 -7.68
N PRO A 83 -20.44 4.31 -8.69
CA PRO A 83 -19.95 4.26 -10.06
C PRO A 83 -19.48 5.63 -10.52
N PHE A 84 -18.33 5.66 -11.19
CA PHE A 84 -17.87 6.78 -11.98
C PHE A 84 -17.11 6.27 -13.20
N SER A 85 -16.94 7.12 -14.20
CA SER A 85 -16.18 6.82 -15.43
C SER A 85 -14.70 6.54 -15.13
N GLU A 86 -13.87 6.36 -16.15
CA GLU A 86 -12.45 6.01 -15.99
C GLU A 86 -11.68 6.91 -15.01
N ARG A 87 -12.04 8.20 -14.94
CA ARG A 87 -11.41 9.17 -14.04
C ARG A 87 -12.42 10.16 -13.47
N ALA A 88 -12.34 10.38 -12.16
CA ALA A 88 -13.14 11.39 -11.45
C ALA A 88 -12.24 12.35 -10.66
N THR A 89 -12.73 13.56 -10.42
CA THR A 89 -12.11 14.51 -9.49
C THR A 89 -13.13 14.91 -8.45
N ALA A 90 -12.78 14.77 -7.18
CA ALA A 90 -13.68 15.05 -6.07
C ALA A 90 -12.98 15.83 -4.96
N VAL A 91 -13.79 16.60 -4.24
CA VAL A 91 -13.37 17.42 -3.11
C VAL A 91 -13.72 16.71 -1.82
N LEU A 92 -12.75 16.63 -0.91
CA LEU A 92 -12.96 16.03 0.40
C LEU A 92 -13.78 16.94 1.30
N SER A 93 -14.77 16.37 1.95
CA SER A 93 -15.46 16.92 3.11
C SER A 93 -15.38 15.93 4.27
N LYS A 94 -15.53 16.42 5.50
CA LYS A 94 -15.50 15.57 6.70
C LYS A 94 -16.78 15.74 7.50
N ARG A 95 -17.33 14.62 7.99
CA ARG A 95 -18.50 14.61 8.88
C ARG A 95 -18.27 13.60 10.01
N GLY A 96 -17.85 14.10 11.17
CA GLY A 96 -17.42 13.25 12.28
C GLY A 96 -16.22 12.38 11.86
N LYS A 97 -16.37 11.06 11.97
CA LYS A 97 -15.35 10.08 11.55
C LYS A 97 -15.31 9.81 10.04
N TRP A 98 -16.24 10.39 9.27
CA TRP A 98 -16.39 10.09 7.84
C TRP A 98 -15.64 11.10 6.97
N CYS A 99 -14.86 10.57 6.04
CA CYS A 99 -14.28 11.27 4.90
C CYS A 99 -15.20 11.03 3.70
N ILE A 100 -15.71 12.11 3.11
CA ILE A 100 -16.70 12.07 2.03
C ILE A 100 -16.17 12.89 0.87
N TRP A 101 -15.83 12.24 -0.23
CA TRP A 101 -15.39 12.88 -1.46
C TRP A 101 -16.60 13.12 -2.36
N ARG A 102 -16.79 14.37 -2.75
CA ARG A 102 -17.88 14.79 -3.64
C ARG A 102 -17.36 15.37 -4.94
N ASP A 103 -17.93 14.94 -6.05
CA ASP A 103 -17.74 15.56 -7.35
C ASP A 103 -18.96 16.43 -7.71
N ARG A 104 -19.10 16.81 -8.98
CA ARG A 104 -20.27 17.59 -9.46
C ARG A 104 -21.55 16.75 -9.53
N ALA A 105 -21.45 15.43 -9.63
CA ALA A 105 -22.57 14.51 -9.73
C ALA A 105 -23.09 14.05 -8.34
N GLY A 106 -22.26 14.15 -7.30
CA GLY A 106 -22.66 13.91 -5.92
C GLY A 106 -21.54 13.29 -5.08
N GLU A 107 -21.92 12.40 -4.16
CA GLU A 107 -20.96 11.65 -3.34
C GLU A 107 -20.31 10.54 -4.17
N LEU A 108 -19.00 10.61 -4.35
CA LEU A 108 -18.21 9.63 -5.08
C LEU A 108 -17.78 8.48 -4.17
N LEU A 109 -17.20 8.83 -3.02
CA LEU A 109 -16.63 7.88 -2.08
C LEU A 109 -16.89 8.36 -0.65
N THR A 110 -17.29 7.44 0.21
CA THR A 110 -17.39 7.64 1.65
C THR A 110 -16.48 6.64 2.36
N PHE A 111 -15.80 7.06 3.43
CA PHE A 111 -14.84 6.24 4.16
C PHE A 111 -14.84 6.62 5.64
N SER A 112 -14.83 5.65 6.55
CA SER A 112 -14.90 5.84 8.00
C SER A 112 -13.56 5.73 8.74
N GLY A 113 -12.45 5.58 8.02
CA GLY A 113 -11.12 5.44 8.64
C GLY A 113 -10.41 6.77 8.88
N ASP A 114 -9.16 6.67 9.35
CA ASP A 114 -8.35 7.85 9.67
C ASP A 114 -7.89 8.56 8.38
N CYS A 115 -8.27 9.84 8.24
CA CYS A 115 -7.82 10.75 7.19
C CYS A 115 -7.19 12.03 7.78
N ARG A 116 -6.56 11.97 8.96
CA ARG A 116 -6.05 13.17 9.68
C ARG A 116 -5.15 14.07 8.84
N SER A 117 -4.35 13.52 7.93
CA SER A 117 -3.46 14.31 7.08
C SER A 117 -4.18 15.16 6.03
N TRP A 118 -5.41 14.78 5.65
CA TRP A 118 -6.19 15.49 4.65
C TRP A 118 -7.17 16.48 5.29
N ARG A 119 -7.37 17.62 4.68
CA ARG A 119 -8.23 18.70 5.20
C ARG A 119 -9.54 18.76 4.42
N PRO A 120 -10.64 19.21 5.04
CA PRO A 120 -11.83 19.57 4.28
C PRO A 120 -11.47 20.61 3.22
N GLY A 121 -11.90 20.39 1.97
CA GLY A 121 -11.57 21.22 0.81
C GLY A 121 -10.47 20.64 -0.09
N ASP A 122 -9.67 19.69 0.40
CA ASP A 122 -8.61 19.06 -0.38
C ASP A 122 -9.17 18.37 -1.63
N LYS A 123 -8.51 18.57 -2.77
CA LYS A 123 -8.90 17.96 -4.06
C LYS A 123 -8.19 16.65 -4.32
N PHE A 124 -8.91 15.70 -4.90
CA PHE A 124 -8.40 14.37 -5.23
C PHE A 124 -8.82 13.97 -6.64
N SER A 125 -7.92 13.34 -7.39
CA SER A 125 -8.27 12.59 -8.60
C SER A 125 -8.31 11.10 -8.30
N PHE A 126 -9.33 10.43 -8.82
CA PHE A 126 -9.57 9.00 -8.70
C PHE A 126 -9.54 8.38 -10.10
N GLU A 127 -8.87 7.25 -10.23
CA GLU A 127 -8.81 6.46 -11.46
C GLU A 127 -8.89 4.98 -11.10
N TRP A 128 -9.71 4.21 -11.81
CA TRP A 128 -9.77 2.77 -11.61
C TRP A 128 -8.50 2.09 -12.11
N ILE A 129 -7.90 1.26 -11.26
CA ILE A 129 -6.86 0.31 -11.67
C ILE A 129 -7.54 -1.00 -12.05
N ASP A 130 -8.47 -1.43 -11.20
CA ASP A 130 -9.34 -2.58 -11.41
C ASP A 130 -10.73 -2.18 -10.89
N ALA A 131 -11.71 -2.12 -11.79
CA ALA A 131 -13.06 -1.68 -11.48
C ALA A 131 -13.91 -2.86 -11.01
N PRO A 132 -14.74 -2.69 -9.97
CA PRO A 132 -15.57 -3.78 -9.47
C PRO A 132 -16.71 -4.07 -10.46
N ALA A 133 -17.07 -5.35 -10.61
CA ALA A 133 -18.22 -5.75 -11.42
C ALA A 133 -19.55 -5.20 -10.88
N THR A 134 -19.61 -4.93 -9.56
CA THR A 134 -20.75 -4.27 -8.91
C THR A 134 -20.25 -3.18 -7.98
N VAL A 135 -20.82 -1.99 -8.15
CA VAL A 135 -20.60 -0.78 -7.34
C VAL A 135 -21.79 -0.58 -6.40
N ASP A 136 -21.64 0.31 -5.42
CA ASP A 136 -22.68 0.63 -4.42
C ASP A 136 -22.92 -0.46 -3.35
N LYS A 137 -21.86 -1.21 -3.03
CA LYS A 137 -21.80 -2.06 -1.83
C LYS A 137 -20.94 -1.41 -0.76
N ARG A 138 -21.13 -1.84 0.49
CA ARG A 138 -20.22 -1.48 1.57
C ARG A 138 -18.96 -2.35 1.47
N TYR A 139 -17.81 -1.71 1.41
CA TYR A 139 -16.50 -2.35 1.32
C TYR A 139 -15.70 -2.13 2.61
N VAL A 140 -14.80 -3.05 2.89
CA VAL A 140 -13.62 -2.76 3.71
C VAL A 140 -12.61 -2.07 2.81
N VAL A 141 -12.22 -0.85 3.15
CA VAL A 141 -11.31 -0.02 2.36
C VAL A 141 -9.96 0.05 3.06
N GLU A 142 -8.92 -0.33 2.34
CA GLU A 142 -7.54 -0.22 2.77
C GLU A 142 -6.82 0.84 1.94
N ILE A 143 -6.38 1.90 2.61
CA ILE A 143 -5.62 2.96 1.99
C ILE A 143 -4.15 2.61 2.13
N VAL A 144 -3.48 2.44 1.00
CA VAL A 144 -2.06 2.13 0.91
C VAL A 144 -1.36 3.36 0.36
N ARG A 145 -0.41 3.90 1.12
CA ARG A 145 0.40 5.01 0.62
C ARG A 145 1.49 4.46 -0.29
N VAL A 146 1.69 5.11 -1.44
CA VAL A 146 2.83 4.81 -2.29
C VAL A 146 4.10 5.32 -1.59
N ILE A 147 5.13 4.47 -1.50
CA ILE A 147 6.29 4.58 -0.57
C ILE A 147 7.03 5.92 -0.60
N PHE A 148 6.95 6.68 -1.70
CA PHE A 148 7.42 8.05 -1.69
C PHE A 148 6.49 8.92 -0.86
N PHE A 149 6.85 9.16 0.40
CA PHE A 149 6.16 10.10 1.28
C PHE A 149 6.00 11.50 0.64
N ALA A 150 6.91 11.89 -0.25
CA ALA A 150 6.80 13.16 -0.99
C ALA A 150 5.71 13.16 -2.07
N MET A 151 5.21 11.99 -2.48
CA MET A 151 4.14 11.87 -3.47
C MET A 151 2.79 11.84 -2.77
N ASN A 152 1.88 12.68 -3.27
CA ASN A 152 0.49 12.75 -2.84
C ASN A 152 -0.33 11.63 -3.47
N VAL A 153 0.13 10.39 -3.40
CA VAL A 153 -0.40 9.28 -4.18
C VAL A 153 -0.70 8.08 -3.28
N TYR A 154 -1.88 7.50 -3.49
CA TYR A 154 -2.45 6.44 -2.68
C TYR A 154 -3.15 5.40 -3.56
N TYR A 155 -3.11 4.15 -3.13
CA TYR A 155 -4.04 3.14 -3.61
C TYR A 155 -5.17 2.98 -2.60
N PHE A 156 -6.42 2.96 -3.05
CA PHE A 156 -7.54 2.53 -2.22
C PHE A 156 -7.91 1.14 -2.70
N VAL A 157 -7.74 0.15 -1.84
CA VAL A 157 -8.05 -1.25 -2.11
C VAL A 157 -9.38 -1.58 -1.48
N LEU A 158 -10.29 -2.14 -2.26
CA LEU A 158 -11.66 -2.46 -1.85
C LEU A 158 -11.76 -3.97 -1.66
N TYR A 159 -12.14 -4.37 -0.45
CA TYR A 159 -12.46 -5.74 -0.10
C TYR A 159 -13.96 -5.85 0.20
N ASP A 160 -14.55 -6.99 -0.09
CA ASP A 160 -15.89 -7.31 0.40
C ASP A 160 -15.85 -7.56 1.92
N GLN A 161 -17.02 -7.84 2.51
CA GLN A 161 -17.12 -8.09 3.94
C GLN A 161 -16.53 -9.45 4.36
N GLU A 162 -16.25 -10.34 3.40
CA GLU A 162 -15.61 -11.64 3.61
C GLU A 162 -14.08 -11.53 3.52
N GLY A 163 -13.56 -10.37 3.11
CA GLY A 163 -12.13 -10.11 2.97
C GLY A 163 -11.57 -10.47 1.60
N ASN A 164 -12.41 -10.76 0.61
CA ASN A 164 -11.97 -10.98 -0.76
C ASN A 164 -11.71 -9.66 -1.46
N TYR A 165 -10.63 -9.60 -2.24
CA TYR A 165 -10.32 -8.45 -3.08
C TYR A 165 -11.44 -8.24 -4.11
N VAL A 166 -11.93 -7.00 -4.25
CA VAL A 166 -12.97 -6.64 -5.22
C VAL A 166 -12.45 -5.69 -6.27
N ALA A 167 -11.72 -4.64 -5.87
CA ALA A 167 -11.30 -3.59 -6.78
C ALA A 167 -10.17 -2.73 -6.19
N SER A 168 -9.57 -1.89 -7.03
CA SER A 168 -8.59 -0.91 -6.57
C SER A 168 -8.61 0.38 -7.38
N LEU A 169 -8.36 1.47 -6.67
CA LEU A 169 -8.35 2.83 -7.16
C LEU A 169 -6.96 3.43 -6.99
N TRP A 170 -6.50 4.12 -8.02
CA TRP A 170 -5.41 5.09 -7.93
C TRP A 170 -5.97 6.43 -7.49
N VAL A 171 -5.39 7.01 -6.44
CA VAL A 171 -5.85 8.27 -5.86
C VAL A 171 -4.68 9.25 -5.76
N VAL A 172 -4.83 10.43 -6.37
CA VAL A 172 -3.86 11.53 -6.32
C VAL A 172 -4.46 12.69 -5.55
N TRP A 173 -3.76 13.17 -4.52
CA TRP A 173 -4.11 14.34 -3.71
C TRP A 173 -3.43 15.60 -4.24
N HIS A 174 -4.18 16.69 -4.39
CA HIS A 174 -3.75 17.91 -5.08
C HIS A 174 -3.66 19.17 -4.19
N SER A 175 -4.09 19.12 -2.93
CA SER A 175 -4.41 20.25 -2.01
C SER A 175 -5.74 20.97 -2.23
#